data_AF-A0A0D0BMG6-F1
#
_entry.id   AF-A0A0D0BMG6-F1
#
_cell.length_a   1.000
_cell.length_b   1.000
_cell.length_c   1.000
_cell.angle_alpha   90.00
_cell.angle_beta   90.00
_cell.angle_gamma   90.00
#
_symmetry.space_group_name_H-M   'P 1'
#
loop_
_entity.id
_entity.type
_entity.pdbx_description
1 polymer ?
#
loop_
_entity_poly.entity_id
_entity_poly.type
_entity_poly.pdbx_seq_one_letter_code
_entity_poly.pdbx_strand_id
1 'polypeptide(L)'
;MEGNKYFEHPNTNNGRSKRTVKYRKNEDMWTYVASGKRLPVQWSAWLTHTRPDPPSIEELQADLTRQRRVKLNAAILEAKDEAERAHREKLEAPSHHSQIETQPSSVSRNVPRDRGLELPELDQGSKVQTRDPWAEALKGSDEPRSWTPVARRR
;
A
#
# COMPACT_ATOMS: atom_id res chain seq x y z
N MET A 1 -24.47 -3.62 7.59
CA MET A 1 -24.03 -4.04 8.94
C MET A 1 -24.64 -5.39 9.22
N GLU A 2 -23.86 -6.35 9.73
CA GLU A 2 -24.24 -7.77 9.81
C GLU A 2 -25.25 -8.08 10.94
N GLY A 3 -25.58 -7.09 11.78
CA GLY A 3 -26.57 -7.23 12.86
C GLY A 3 -26.03 -7.91 14.12
N ASN A 4 -24.71 -8.08 14.22
CA ASN A 4 -24.03 -8.57 15.41
C ASN A 4 -24.14 -7.55 16.56
N LYS A 5 -24.29 -8.05 17.78
CA LYS A 5 -24.37 -7.23 19.00
C LYS A 5 -23.09 -7.40 19.81
N TYR A 6 -22.55 -6.30 20.32
CA TYR A 6 -21.29 -6.28 21.05
C TYR A 6 -21.53 -5.81 22.48
N PHE A 7 -20.90 -6.48 23.44
CA PHE A 7 -21.12 -6.24 24.88
C PHE A 7 -19.79 -6.16 25.61
N GLU A 8 -19.71 -5.24 26.56
CA GLU A 8 -18.61 -5.14 27.52
C GLU A 8 -19.15 -5.33 28.93
N HIS A 9 -18.52 -6.24 29.67
CA HIS A 9 -18.87 -6.52 31.06
C HIS A 9 -17.69 -6.10 31.94
N PRO A 10 -17.87 -5.17 32.90
CA PRO A 10 -16.83 -4.82 33.84
C PRO A 10 -16.50 -6.04 34.71
N ASN A 11 -15.22 -6.22 35.04
CA ASN A 11 -14.79 -7.27 35.94
C ASN A 11 -14.87 -6.76 37.38
N THR A 12 -15.50 -7.52 38.27
CA THR A 12 -15.68 -7.15 39.69
C THR A 12 -14.37 -7.06 40.46
N ASN A 13 -13.32 -7.77 40.02
CA ASN A 13 -12.06 -7.88 40.76
C ASN A 13 -10.96 -6.95 40.22
N ASN A 14 -11.32 -5.75 39.73
CA ASN A 14 -10.40 -4.79 39.10
C ASN A 14 -9.58 -5.34 37.90
N GLY A 15 -9.96 -6.51 37.37
CA GLY A 15 -9.34 -7.11 36.20
C GLY A 15 -9.79 -6.48 34.89
N ARG A 16 -9.19 -6.96 33.79
CA ARG A 16 -9.60 -6.55 32.44
C ARG A 16 -11.09 -6.85 32.21
N SER A 17 -11.82 -5.89 31.62
CA SER A 17 -13.22 -6.07 31.25
C SER A 17 -13.38 -7.25 30.29
N LYS A 18 -14.53 -7.91 30.28
CA LYS A 18 -14.82 -9.01 29.35
C LYS A 18 -15.63 -8.47 28.18
N ARG A 19 -15.05 -8.49 26.99
CA ARG A 19 -15.72 -8.08 25.75
C ARG A 19 -16.18 -9.31 24.97
N THR A 20 -17.44 -9.30 24.55
CA THR A 20 -18.09 -10.45 23.88
C THR A 20 -18.95 -10.00 22.72
N VAL A 21 -19.08 -10.86 21.71
CA VAL A 21 -19.96 -10.67 20.56
C VAL A 21 -21.08 -11.71 20.60
N LYS A 22 -22.33 -11.26 20.40
CA LYS A 22 -23.47 -12.13 20.12
C LYS A 22 -23.80 -12.01 18.64
N TYR A 23 -23.60 -13.12 17.93
CA TYR A 23 -23.95 -13.24 16.52
C TYR A 23 -25.47 -13.30 16.34
N ARG A 24 -25.93 -12.90 15.15
CA ARG A 24 -27.37 -12.85 14.85
C ARG A 24 -27.99 -14.24 14.78
N LYS A 25 -27.29 -15.20 14.17
CA LYS A 25 -27.66 -16.63 14.18
C LYS A 25 -26.55 -17.43 14.86
N ASN A 26 -26.92 -18.52 15.51
CA ASN A 26 -25.95 -19.41 16.17
C ASN A 26 -25.00 -20.06 15.16
N GLU A 27 -25.50 -20.38 13.97
CA GLU A 27 -24.69 -20.90 12.85
C GLU A 27 -23.62 -19.92 12.39
N ASP A 28 -23.88 -18.60 12.51
CA ASP A 28 -22.92 -17.58 12.09
C ASP A 28 -21.61 -17.69 12.91
N MET A 29 -21.67 -18.12 14.18
CA MET A 29 -20.48 -18.34 15.00
C MET A 29 -19.49 -19.29 14.31
N TRP A 30 -19.99 -20.41 13.79
CA TRP A 30 -19.15 -21.37 13.08
C TRP A 30 -18.67 -20.79 11.75
N THR A 31 -19.46 -19.96 11.07
CA THR A 31 -19.00 -19.29 9.84
C THR A 31 -17.85 -18.31 10.08
N TYR A 32 -17.86 -17.57 11.20
CA TYR A 32 -16.76 -16.66 11.53
C TYR A 32 -15.48 -17.41 11.96
N VAL A 33 -15.62 -18.59 12.54
CA VAL A 33 -14.48 -19.40 13.01
C VAL A 33 -13.91 -20.29 11.90
N ALA A 34 -14.77 -20.93 11.10
CA ALA A 34 -14.39 -21.96 10.15
C ALA A 34 -14.48 -21.53 8.67
N SER A 35 -15.40 -20.63 8.30
CA SER A 35 -15.70 -20.33 6.89
C SER A 35 -14.97 -19.10 6.33
N GLY A 36 -13.96 -18.59 7.04
CA GLY A 36 -13.16 -17.44 6.61
C GLY A 36 -13.89 -16.09 6.64
N LYS A 37 -15.16 -16.04 7.08
CA LYS A 37 -15.83 -14.75 7.34
C LYS A 37 -15.14 -14.09 8.51
N ARG A 38 -14.73 -12.83 8.35
CA ARG A 38 -14.05 -12.08 9.41
C ARG A 38 -14.92 -10.92 9.88
N LEU A 39 -14.93 -10.71 11.19
CA LEU A 39 -15.47 -9.49 11.77
C LEU A 39 -14.75 -8.26 11.21
N PRO A 40 -15.40 -7.08 11.16
CA PRO A 40 -14.71 -5.84 10.84
C PRO A 40 -13.50 -5.66 11.76
N VAL A 41 -12.38 -5.21 11.18
CA VAL A 41 -11.09 -5.13 11.89
C VAL A 41 -11.20 -4.27 13.14
N GLN A 42 -11.97 -3.19 13.09
CA GLN A 42 -12.19 -2.29 14.21
C GLN A 42 -12.88 -2.98 15.39
N TRP A 43 -13.87 -3.85 15.12
CA TRP A 43 -14.52 -4.65 16.15
C TRP A 43 -13.59 -5.71 16.72
N SER A 44 -12.77 -6.36 15.87
CA SER A 44 -11.77 -7.31 16.36
C SER A 44 -10.74 -6.64 17.29
N ALA A 45 -10.26 -5.44 16.95
CA ALA A 45 -9.32 -4.67 17.76
C ALA A 45 -9.92 -4.24 19.11
N TRP A 46 -11.20 -3.90 19.15
CA TRP A 46 -11.90 -3.61 20.40
C TRP A 46 -12.09 -4.89 21.23
N LEU A 47 -12.49 -6.01 20.64
CA LEU A 47 -12.64 -7.30 21.34
C LEU A 47 -11.29 -7.81 21.91
N THR A 48 -10.17 -7.58 21.22
CA THR A 48 -8.82 -7.90 21.70
C THR A 48 -8.24 -6.85 22.64
N HIS A 49 -9.02 -5.83 23.03
CA HIS A 49 -8.63 -4.62 23.75
C HIS A 49 -7.32 -3.98 23.28
N THR A 50 -7.02 -4.09 21.99
CA THR A 50 -6.02 -3.23 21.36
C THR A 50 -6.54 -1.80 21.28
N ARG A 51 -7.87 -1.63 21.18
CA ARG A 51 -8.57 -0.35 21.22
C ARG A 51 -9.39 -0.21 22.51
N PRO A 52 -9.34 0.94 23.22
CA PRO A 52 -10.15 1.18 24.41
C PRO A 52 -11.64 1.34 24.06
N ASP A 53 -11.96 2.24 23.14
CA ASP A 53 -13.33 2.60 22.80
C ASP A 53 -13.92 1.73 21.67
N PRO A 54 -15.23 1.46 21.68
CA PRO A 54 -15.88 0.76 20.59
C PRO A 54 -15.87 1.61 19.31
N PRO A 55 -15.82 0.98 18.12
CA PRO A 55 -15.86 1.72 16.86
C PRO A 55 -17.20 2.41 16.64
N SER A 56 -17.18 3.58 16.00
CA SER A 56 -18.39 4.30 15.63
C SER A 56 -19.02 3.74 14.34
N ILE A 57 -20.32 3.98 14.16
CA ILE A 57 -21.04 3.54 12.95
C ILE A 57 -20.47 4.20 11.70
N GLU A 58 -20.15 5.49 11.78
CA GLU A 58 -19.57 6.27 10.68
C GLU A 58 -18.20 5.74 10.27
N GLU A 59 -17.35 5.37 11.23
CA GLU A 59 -16.04 4.78 10.97
C GLU A 59 -16.16 3.47 10.19
N LEU A 60 -17.10 2.61 10.59
CA LEU A 60 -17.37 1.34 9.91
C LEU A 60 -17.87 1.56 8.47
N GLN A 61 -18.72 2.57 8.25
CA GLN A 61 -19.21 2.91 6.91
C GLN A 61 -18.11 3.49 6.02
N ALA A 62 -17.26 4.36 6.59
CA ALA A 62 -16.10 4.92 5.91
C ALA A 62 -15.13 3.80 5.48
N ASP A 63 -14.87 2.84 6.36
CA ASP A 63 -13.99 1.72 6.02
C ASP A 63 -14.58 0.81 4.94
N LEU A 64 -15.89 0.52 4.96
CA LEU A 64 -16.53 -0.21 3.85
C LEU A 64 -16.38 0.52 2.52
N THR A 65 -16.53 1.85 2.52
CA THR A 65 -16.36 2.67 1.32
C THR A 65 -14.90 2.65 0.84
N ARG A 66 -13.95 2.75 1.78
CA ARG A 66 -12.52 2.63 1.49
C ARG A 66 -12.19 1.27 0.88
N GLN A 67 -12.66 0.18 1.46
CA GLN A 67 -12.45 -1.18 0.96
C GLN A 67 -12.97 -1.33 -0.48
N ARG A 68 -14.15 -0.77 -0.79
CA ARG A 68 -14.69 -0.78 -2.17
C ARG A 68 -13.77 -0.04 -3.15
N ARG A 69 -13.30 1.15 -2.78
CA ARG A 69 -12.36 1.94 -3.60
C ARG A 69 -11.05 1.20 -3.83
N VAL A 70 -10.49 0.60 -2.78
CA VAL A 70 -9.25 -0.18 -2.87
C VAL A 70 -9.41 -1.37 -3.81
N LYS A 71 -10.52 -2.11 -3.72
CA LYS A 71 -10.78 -3.25 -4.62
C LYS A 71 -10.87 -2.81 -6.08
N LEU A 72 -11.55 -1.69 -6.36
CA LEU A 72 -11.65 -1.14 -7.70
C LEU A 72 -10.27 -0.72 -8.23
N ASN A 73 -9.48 -0.01 -7.43
CA ASN A 73 -8.13 0.40 -7.81
C ASN A 73 -7.21 -0.81 -8.04
N ALA A 74 -7.30 -1.83 -7.19
CA ALA A 74 -6.55 -3.06 -7.34
C ALA A 74 -6.87 -3.76 -8.67
N ALA A 75 -8.15 -3.88 -9.02
CA ALA A 75 -8.57 -4.47 -10.30
C ALA A 75 -8.06 -3.68 -11.52
N ILE A 76 -8.03 -2.34 -11.44
CA ILE A 76 -7.47 -1.51 -12.52
C ILE A 76 -5.96 -1.74 -12.66
N LEU A 77 -5.23 -1.84 -11.55
CA LEU A 77 -3.80 -2.08 -11.57
C LEU A 77 -3.47 -3.48 -12.08
N GLU A 78 -4.25 -4.49 -11.68
CA GLU A 78 -4.11 -5.86 -12.16
C GLU A 78 -4.30 -5.94 -13.68
N ALA A 79 -5.34 -5.30 -14.22
CA ALA A 79 -5.55 -5.25 -15.67
C ALA A 79 -4.41 -4.55 -16.43
N LYS A 80 -3.82 -3.50 -15.85
CA LYS A 80 -2.65 -2.81 -16.42
C LYS A 80 -1.41 -3.69 -16.38
N ASP A 81 -1.18 -4.37 -15.26
CA ASP A 81 -0.04 -5.26 -15.07
C ASP A 81 -0.11 -6.46 -16.02
N GLU A 82 -1.29 -7.04 -16.22
CA GLU A 82 -1.53 -8.10 -17.21
C GLU A 82 -1.27 -7.64 -18.64
N ALA A 83 -1.73 -6.43 -19.01
CA ALA A 83 -1.48 -5.87 -20.34
C ALA A 83 0.02 -5.60 -20.59
N GLU A 84 0.72 -5.06 -19.59
CA GLU A 84 2.16 -4.82 -19.66
C GLU A 84 2.93 -6.14 -19.76
N ARG A 85 2.55 -7.14 -18.96
CA ARG A 85 3.15 -8.48 -19.00
C ARG A 85 2.97 -9.12 -20.39
N ALA A 86 1.77 -9.05 -20.96
CA ALA A 86 1.50 -9.55 -22.31
C ALA A 86 2.27 -8.77 -23.40
N HIS A 87 2.49 -7.47 -23.21
CA HIS A 87 3.31 -6.66 -24.13
C HIS A 87 4.79 -7.05 -24.05
N ARG A 88 5.33 -7.24 -22.84
CA ARG A 88 6.70 -7.71 -22.62
C ARG A 88 6.94 -9.10 -23.19
N GLU A 89 6.02 -10.05 -22.98
CA GLU A 89 6.12 -11.40 -23.55
C GLU A 89 6.14 -11.38 -25.09
N LYS A 90 5.41 -10.46 -25.73
CA LYS A 90 5.45 -10.27 -27.18
C LYS A 90 6.80 -9.71 -27.67
N LEU A 91 7.43 -8.83 -26.88
CA LEU A 91 8.75 -8.28 -27.19
C LEU A 91 9.89 -9.28 -26.91
N GLU A 92 9.73 -10.14 -25.90
CA GLU A 92 10.70 -11.16 -25.50
C GLU A 92 10.52 -12.52 -26.21
N ALA A 93 9.60 -12.62 -27.18
CA ALA A 93 9.50 -13.77 -28.09
C ALA A 93 10.88 -14.08 -28.72
N PRO A 94 11.25 -15.37 -28.86
CA PRO A 94 12.59 -15.81 -28.49
C PRO A 94 13.64 -15.37 -29.51
N SER A 95 14.40 -14.33 -29.15
CA SER A 95 15.78 -14.20 -29.61
C SER A 95 16.64 -15.17 -28.81
N HIS A 96 16.64 -16.45 -29.20
CA HIS A 96 17.69 -17.39 -28.80
C HIS A 96 19.01 -16.92 -29.44
N HIS A 97 19.72 -15.98 -28.83
CA HIS A 97 21.10 -15.70 -29.24
C HIS A 97 21.96 -15.10 -28.12
N SER A 98 22.88 -15.94 -27.65
CA SER A 98 24.27 -15.60 -27.27
C SER A 98 24.57 -15.00 -25.90
N GLN A 99 25.02 -15.89 -25.03
CA GLN A 99 26.28 -15.80 -24.27
C GLN A 99 26.73 -14.40 -23.87
N ILE A 100 26.50 -14.06 -22.59
CA ILE A 100 27.23 -12.98 -21.92
C ILE A 100 28.60 -13.53 -21.54
N GLU A 101 29.58 -13.30 -22.41
CA GLU A 101 31.00 -13.40 -22.07
C GLU A 101 31.44 -12.07 -21.42
N THR A 102 31.88 -12.17 -20.19
CA THR A 102 32.39 -11.12 -19.32
C THR A 102 33.66 -10.48 -19.89
N GLN A 103 33.71 -9.15 -20.11
CA GLN A 103 34.91 -8.33 -19.89
C GLN A 103 34.57 -6.84 -19.62
N PRO A 104 35.23 -6.18 -18.63
CA PRO A 104 35.11 -4.74 -18.40
C PRO A 104 36.24 -3.99 -19.12
N SER A 105 35.90 -3.15 -20.10
CA SER A 105 36.85 -2.22 -20.71
C SER A 105 36.48 -0.78 -20.36
N SER A 106 37.22 -0.27 -19.38
CA SER A 106 37.38 1.14 -19.09
C SER A 106 37.88 1.89 -20.32
N VAL A 107 37.10 2.84 -20.85
CA VAL A 107 37.64 3.89 -21.74
C VAL A 107 37.03 5.23 -21.35
N SER A 108 37.82 6.00 -20.61
CA SER A 108 37.69 7.44 -20.50
C SER A 108 38.05 8.09 -21.84
N ARG A 109 37.12 8.84 -22.45
CA ARG A 109 37.47 10.01 -23.25
C ARG A 109 36.28 10.94 -23.51
N ASN A 110 36.37 12.10 -22.88
CA ASN A 110 35.74 13.38 -23.17
C ASN A 110 35.77 13.69 -24.69
N VAL A 111 34.79 14.42 -25.25
CA VAL A 111 34.70 15.89 -25.48
C VAL A 111 33.34 16.16 -26.23
N PRO A 112 33.00 17.38 -26.69
CA PRO A 112 32.57 18.61 -26.01
C PRO A 112 31.06 18.90 -26.18
N ARG A 113 30.58 19.76 -25.29
CA ARG A 113 29.29 20.44 -25.32
C ARG A 113 29.40 21.68 -26.23
N ASP A 114 28.78 21.68 -27.40
CA ASP A 114 28.38 22.93 -28.06
C ASP A 114 27.33 22.72 -29.16
N ARG A 115 26.15 23.29 -28.95
CA ARG A 115 25.35 23.99 -29.96
C ARG A 115 24.06 24.49 -29.33
N GLY A 116 24.04 25.80 -29.10
CA GLY A 116 22.82 26.56 -28.91
C GLY A 116 21.91 26.42 -30.14
N LEU A 117 20.62 26.31 -29.86
CA LEU A 117 19.56 26.73 -30.75
C LEU A 117 18.67 27.65 -29.94
N GLU A 118 18.84 28.93 -30.21
CA GLU A 118 18.06 30.04 -29.70
C GLU A 118 16.92 30.34 -30.68
N LEU A 119 15.82 30.89 -30.12
CA LEU A 119 14.66 31.59 -30.68
C LEU A 119 13.29 30.91 -30.42
N PRO A 120 12.20 31.68 -30.18
CA PRO A 120 12.10 33.06 -29.70
C PRO A 120 11.18 33.24 -28.47
N GLU A 121 11.43 34.33 -27.74
CA GLU A 121 10.57 34.90 -26.69
C GLU A 121 9.20 35.32 -27.22
N LEU A 122 8.14 34.86 -26.56
CA LEU A 122 6.86 35.58 -26.49
C LEU A 122 6.37 35.57 -25.04
N ASP A 123 5.79 36.71 -24.70
CA ASP A 123 5.77 37.36 -23.41
C ASP A 123 4.62 36.91 -22.49
N GLN A 124 4.98 36.76 -21.20
CA GLN A 124 4.21 36.90 -19.96
C GLN A 124 2.80 36.31 -19.78
N GLY A 125 2.68 35.39 -18.81
CA GLY A 125 1.43 35.13 -18.09
C GLY A 125 1.47 33.97 -17.08
N SER A 126 1.72 34.29 -15.79
CA SER A 126 1.46 33.46 -14.59
C SER A 126 2.19 32.11 -14.40
N LYS A 127 3.31 32.13 -13.66
CA LYS A 127 3.93 30.93 -13.07
C LYS A 127 3.07 30.41 -11.91
N VAL A 128 2.14 29.50 -12.16
CA VAL A 128 1.66 28.59 -11.12
C VAL A 128 2.79 27.59 -10.87
N GLN A 129 3.50 27.74 -9.76
CA GLN A 129 4.45 26.73 -9.28
C GLN A 129 3.66 25.51 -8.80
N THR A 130 3.23 24.66 -9.74
CA THR A 130 2.87 23.28 -9.39
C THR A 130 4.18 22.58 -9.06
N ARG A 131 4.54 22.55 -7.78
CA ARG A 131 5.63 21.69 -7.30
C ARG A 131 5.24 20.26 -7.62
N ASP A 132 5.91 19.65 -8.59
CA ASP A 132 5.82 18.22 -8.87
C ASP A 132 6.38 17.47 -7.65
N PRO A 133 5.54 16.74 -6.88
CA PRO A 133 5.96 16.09 -5.65
C PRO A 133 6.93 14.92 -5.89
N TRP A 134 7.15 14.52 -7.14
CA TRP A 134 8.04 13.42 -7.51
C TRP A 134 9.42 13.90 -7.99
N ALA A 135 9.58 15.19 -8.31
CA ALA A 135 10.84 15.74 -8.80
C ALA A 135 11.96 15.74 -7.73
N GLU A 136 11.61 15.69 -6.44
CA GLU A 136 12.58 15.59 -5.35
C GLU A 136 13.08 14.15 -5.13
N ALA A 137 12.30 13.13 -5.49
CA ALA A 137 12.69 11.73 -5.31
C ALA A 137 13.87 11.32 -6.23
N LEU A 138 14.02 11.98 -7.38
CA LEU A 138 15.13 11.75 -8.33
C LEU A 138 16.49 12.31 -7.86
N LYS A 139 16.50 13.15 -6.81
CA LYS A 139 17.73 13.81 -6.32
C LYS A 139 18.45 13.04 -5.21
N GLY A 140 17.84 11.96 -4.69
CA GLY A 140 18.45 11.10 -3.69
C GLY A 140 19.13 9.89 -4.31
N SER A 141 20.35 9.57 -3.86
CA SER A 141 20.95 8.26 -4.11
C SER A 141 20.07 7.19 -3.45
N ASP A 142 19.43 6.34 -4.26
CA ASP A 142 18.58 5.20 -3.83
C ASP A 142 19.45 4.00 -3.42
N GLU A 143 20.36 4.22 -2.48
CA GLU A 143 21.12 3.13 -1.88
C GLU A 143 20.43 2.70 -0.58
N PRO A 144 19.91 1.46 -0.51
CA PRO A 144 19.28 0.96 0.71
C PRO A 144 20.34 0.84 1.81
N ARG A 145 20.23 1.67 2.83
CA ARG A 145 21.04 1.52 4.05
C ARG A 145 20.68 0.19 4.73
N SER A 146 21.69 -0.55 5.18
CA SER A 146 21.49 -1.78 5.93
C SER A 146 20.79 -1.49 7.27
N TRP A 147 19.68 -2.20 7.53
CA TRP A 147 18.91 -2.08 8.76
C TRP A 147 19.73 -2.59 9.97
N THR A 148 19.94 -1.73 10.97
CA THR A 148 20.61 -2.11 12.22
C THR A 148 19.62 -2.05 13.40
N PRO A 149 19.26 -3.19 14.03
CA PRO A 149 18.32 -3.18 15.15
C PRO A 149 18.97 -2.60 16.41
N VAL A 150 18.27 -1.67 17.08
CA VAL A 150 18.70 -1.13 18.39
C VAL A 150 18.07 -1.95 19.51
N ALA A 151 18.88 -2.72 20.23
CA ALA A 151 18.43 -3.42 21.43
C ALA A 151 18.27 -2.41 22.59
N ARG A 152 17.04 -2.27 23.11
CA ARG A 152 16.80 -1.52 24.36
C ARG A 152 17.40 -2.31 25.52
N ARG A 153 18.41 -1.76 26.21
CA ARG A 153 18.84 -2.30 27.51
C ARG A 153 17.74 -2.01 28.54
N ARG A 154 17.39 -3.02 29.33
CA ARG A 154 16.52 -2.91 30.52
C ARG A 154 17.31 -2.38 31.69
#